data_AF-A0A357B0R1-F1
#
_entry.id   AF-A0A357B0R1-F1
#
_cell.length_a   1.000
_cell.length_b   1.000
_cell.length_c   1.000
_cell.angle_alpha   90.00
_cell.angle_beta   90.00
_cell.angle_gamma   90.00
#
_symmetry.space_group_name_H-M   'P 1'
#
loop_
_entity.id
_entity.type
_entity.pdbx_description
1 polymer ?
#
loop_
_entity_poly.entity_id
_entity_poly.type
_entity_poly.pdbx_seq_one_letter_code
_entity_poly.pdbx_strand_id
1 'polypeptide(L)'
;GNIGRPLLTAVPDMMPEDIAVLELSSFQLHSITIRPDIAVITNISPNHLDVHPNFQDYVSAKRRIFENQTPDDLLILNCDN
;
A
#
# COMPACT_ATOMS: atom_id res chain seq x y z
N GLY A 1 6.16 -3.87 7.81
CA GLY A 1 5.15 -4.18 6.78
C GLY A 1 5.23 -5.68 6.52
N ASN A 2 5.10 -6.12 5.27
CA ASN A 2 5.41 -7.51 4.93
C ASN A 2 6.90 -7.83 5.01
N ILE A 3 7.76 -6.84 4.77
CA ILE A 3 9.21 -6.93 5.02
C ILE A 3 9.56 -6.24 6.34
N GLY A 4 10.54 -6.82 7.04
CA GLY A 4 11.17 -6.27 8.24
C GLY A 4 10.35 -6.46 9.52
N ARG A 5 10.50 -5.51 10.46
CA ARG A 5 9.79 -5.52 11.74
C ARG A 5 8.30 -5.19 11.50
N PRO A 6 7.34 -5.96 12.04
CA PRO A 6 5.92 -5.60 11.96
C PRO A 6 5.67 -4.25 12.64
N LEU A 7 4.95 -3.35 11.97
CA LEU A 7 4.72 -1.99 12.48
C LEU A 7 4.09 -2.00 13.86
N LEU A 8 3.15 -2.91 14.10
CA LEU A 8 2.41 -3.00 15.37
C LEU A 8 3.35 -3.14 16.59
N THR A 9 4.53 -3.73 16.41
CA THR A 9 5.53 -3.88 17.48
C THR A 9 6.33 -2.61 17.75
N ALA A 10 6.25 -1.60 16.88
CA ALA A 10 6.91 -0.31 16.99
C ALA A 10 5.94 0.83 17.39
N VAL A 11 4.63 0.65 17.16
CA VAL A 11 3.59 1.65 17.48
C VAL A 11 3.70 2.25 18.90
N PRO A 12 3.95 1.47 19.97
CA PRO A 12 4.05 2.05 21.32
C PRO A 12 5.21 3.04 21.51
N ASP A 13 6.25 2.93 20.69
CA ASP A 13 7.47 3.72 20.78
C ASP A 13 7.50 4.88 19.76
N MET A 14 6.44 5.04 18.94
CA MET A 14 6.38 6.07 17.89
C MET A 14 6.05 7.44 18.45
N MET A 15 6.79 8.45 17.99
CA MET A 15 6.58 9.86 18.26
C MET A 15 5.88 10.54 17.06
N PRO A 16 5.21 11.69 17.25
CA PRO A 16 4.54 12.42 16.16
C PRO A 16 5.45 12.78 14.97
N GLU A 17 6.75 12.95 15.20
CA GLU A 17 7.77 13.25 14.20
C GLU A 17 8.31 12.02 13.44
N ASP A 18 7.95 10.81 13.87
CA ASP A 18 8.43 9.59 13.23
C ASP A 18 7.70 9.31 11.91
N ILE A 19 8.43 8.72 10.96
CA ILE A 19 7.89 8.32 9.66
C ILE A 19 7.78 6.80 9.59
N ALA A 20 6.56 6.29 9.41
CA ALA A 20 6.32 4.88 9.14
C ALA A 20 6.45 4.56 7.65
N VAL A 21 7.48 3.80 7.28
CA VAL A 21 7.62 3.26 5.91
C VAL A 21 7.10 1.83 5.88
N LEU A 22 6.04 1.60 5.11
CA LEU A 22 5.36 0.32 5.03
C LEU A 22 5.37 -0.24 3.62
N GLU A 23 5.82 -1.47 3.48
CA GLU A 23 5.57 -2.29 2.30
C GLU A 23 4.32 -3.14 2.54
N LEU A 24 3.35 -3.00 1.62
CA LEU A 24 2.01 -3.57 1.69
C LEU A 24 1.73 -4.45 0.47
N SER A 25 1.20 -5.65 0.71
CA SER A 25 0.82 -6.58 -0.36
C SER A 25 -0.58 -6.26 -0.89
N SER A 26 -0.92 -6.79 -2.06
CA SER A 26 -2.29 -6.74 -2.56
C SER A 26 -3.29 -7.38 -1.59
N PHE A 27 -2.90 -8.44 -0.87
CA PHE A 27 -3.76 -9.10 0.12
C PHE A 27 -4.12 -8.20 1.30
N GLN A 28 -3.13 -7.48 1.85
CA GLN A 28 -3.38 -6.54 2.93
C GLN A 28 -4.23 -5.37 2.45
N LEU A 29 -3.92 -4.83 1.26
CA LEU A 29 -4.69 -3.75 0.67
C LEU A 29 -6.13 -4.18 0.33
N HIS A 30 -6.38 -5.47 0.09
CA HIS A 30 -7.70 -5.97 -0.28
C HIS A 30 -8.76 -5.85 0.85
N SER A 31 -8.37 -5.67 2.10
CA SER A 31 -9.34 -5.63 3.22
C SER A 31 -9.15 -4.45 4.17
N ILE A 32 -8.15 -3.60 3.92
CA ILE A 32 -7.82 -2.47 4.79
C ILE A 32 -8.41 -1.17 4.26
N THR A 33 -8.82 -0.29 5.17
CA THR A 33 -9.09 1.12 4.87
C THR A 33 -7.92 1.93 5.39
N ILE A 34 -7.21 2.62 4.49
CA ILE A 34 -6.05 3.46 4.81
C ILE A 34 -6.06 4.76 4.02
N ARG A 35 -5.35 5.75 4.54
CA ARG A 35 -5.01 7.00 3.88
C ARG A 35 -3.56 7.36 4.25
N PRO A 36 -2.56 6.88 3.50
CA PRO A 36 -1.17 7.28 3.72
C PRO A 36 -0.93 8.70 3.17
N ASP A 37 -0.09 9.48 3.86
CA ASP A 37 0.35 10.80 3.40
C ASP A 37 1.10 10.70 2.06
N ILE A 38 1.86 9.61 1.88
CA ILE A 38 2.58 9.29 0.64
C ILE A 38 2.32 7.83 0.26
N ALA A 39 1.78 7.61 -0.95
CA ALA A 39 1.61 6.29 -1.53
C ALA A 39 2.52 6.10 -2.73
N VAL A 40 3.12 4.91 -2.87
CA VAL A 40 3.99 4.57 -4.00
C VAL A 40 3.52 3.27 -4.64
N ILE A 41 3.29 3.29 -5.96
CA ILE A 41 3.11 2.09 -6.77
C ILE A 41 4.28 1.99 -7.74
N THR A 42 5.19 1.04 -7.48
CA THR A 42 6.42 0.85 -8.25
C THR A 42 6.19 0.23 -9.62
N ASN A 43 5.24 -0.70 -9.72
CA ASN A 43 4.76 -1.33 -10.95
C ASN A 43 3.50 -2.15 -10.65
N ILE A 44 2.78 -2.46 -11.72
CA ILE A 44 1.63 -3.36 -11.80
C ILE A 44 1.92 -4.34 -12.94
N SER A 45 2.22 -5.57 -12.58
CA SER A 45 2.42 -6.69 -13.51
C SER A 45 1.65 -7.91 -13.01
N PRO A 46 1.21 -8.83 -13.89
CA PRO A 46 0.47 -10.01 -13.47
C PRO A 46 1.26 -10.82 -12.42
N ASN A 47 0.69 -10.93 -11.23
CA ASN A 47 1.26 -11.66 -10.11
C ASN A 47 0.11 -12.15 -9.22
N HIS A 48 0.30 -13.26 -8.50
CA HIS A 48 -0.70 -13.83 -7.59
C HIS A 48 -2.09 -14.12 -8.22
N LEU A 49 -2.14 -14.57 -9.48
CA LEU A 49 -3.40 -14.94 -10.17
C LEU A 49 -4.04 -16.23 -9.62
N ASP A 50 -3.34 -16.93 -8.72
CA ASP A 50 -3.85 -18.03 -7.91
C ASP A 50 -4.74 -17.55 -6.75
N VAL A 51 -4.62 -16.28 -6.36
CA VAL A 51 -5.38 -15.68 -5.25
C VAL A 51 -6.35 -14.61 -5.72
N HIS A 52 -5.97 -13.81 -6.71
CA HIS A 52 -6.86 -12.84 -7.32
C HIS A 52 -7.68 -13.50 -8.45
N PRO A 53 -9.02 -13.36 -8.48
CA PRO A 53 -9.87 -13.96 -9.52
C PRO A 53 -9.48 -13.57 -10.94
N ASN A 54 -8.87 -12.39 -11.11
CA ASN A 54 -8.30 -11.91 -12.35
C ASN A 54 -7.34 -10.74 -12.06
N PHE A 55 -6.64 -10.28 -13.10
CA PHE A 55 -5.71 -9.17 -13.00
C PHE A 55 -6.37 -7.85 -12.57
N GLN A 56 -7.64 -7.62 -12.93
CA GLN A 56 -8.34 -6.40 -12.52
C GLN A 56 -8.65 -6.37 -11.02
N ASP A 57 -8.91 -7.53 -10.41
CA ASP A 57 -9.03 -7.64 -8.95
C ASP A 57 -7.70 -7.30 -8.25
N TYR A 58 -6.57 -7.79 -8.79
CA TYR A 58 -5.23 -7.42 -8.30
C TYR A 58 -4.95 -5.92 -8.41
N VAL A 59 -5.27 -5.31 -9.55
CA VAL A 59 -5.14 -3.85 -9.75
C VAL A 59 -6.04 -3.09 -8.78
N SER A 60 -7.28 -3.52 -8.61
CA SER A 60 -8.25 -2.89 -7.70
C SER A 60 -7.80 -3.00 -6.24
N ALA A 61 -7.24 -4.14 -5.84
CA ALA A 61 -6.65 -4.32 -4.53
C ALA A 61 -5.51 -3.33 -4.30
N LYS A 62 -4.59 -3.16 -5.25
CA LYS A 62 -3.48 -2.20 -5.12
C LYS A 62 -3.93 -0.74 -5.14
N ARG A 63 -4.99 -0.40 -5.88
CA ARG A 63 -5.58 0.96 -5.93
C ARG A 63 -5.99 1.49 -4.55
N ARG A 64 -6.42 0.59 -3.65
CA ARG A 64 -6.83 0.96 -2.28
C ARG A 64 -5.78 1.72 -1.49
N ILE A 65 -4.50 1.62 -1.85
CA ILE A 65 -3.42 2.37 -1.19
C ILE A 65 -3.60 3.88 -1.28
N PHE A 66 -4.28 4.39 -2.31
CA PHE A 66 -4.48 5.83 -2.53
C PHE A 66 -5.95 6.25 -2.62
N GLU A 67 -6.90 5.31 -2.50
CA GLU A 67 -8.33 5.57 -2.74
C GLU A 67 -8.95 6.60 -1.80
N ASN A 68 -8.42 6.72 -0.57
CA ASN A 68 -8.88 7.70 0.42
C ASN A 68 -7.98 8.94 0.52
N GLN A 69 -7.02 9.12 -0.39
CA GLN A 69 -6.18 10.31 -0.41
C GLN A 69 -6.97 11.58 -0.76
N THR A 70 -6.48 12.70 -0.28
CA THR A 70 -6.98 14.07 -0.52
C THR A 70 -5.95 14.86 -1.34
N PRO A 71 -6.27 16.08 -1.79
CA PRO A 71 -5.32 16.92 -2.53
C PRO A 71 -4.02 17.28 -1.76
N ASP A 72 -3.99 17.10 -0.44
CA ASP A 72 -2.82 17.36 0.39
C ASP A 72 -1.86 16.14 0.48
N ASP A 73 -2.28 14.97 -0.01
CA ASP A 73 -1.49 13.75 0.02
C ASP A 73 -0.75 13.54 -1.32
N LEU A 74 0.32 12.74 -1.32
CA LEU A 74 1.14 12.48 -2.50
C LEU A 74 0.97 11.05 -3.03
N LEU A 75 0.75 10.92 -4.33
CA LEU A 75 0.77 9.64 -5.05
C LEU A 75 1.94 9.62 -6.04
N ILE A 76 2.80 8.62 -5.91
CA ILE A 76 3.92 8.36 -6.82
C ILE A 76 3.63 7.10 -7.62
N LEU A 77 3.54 7.24 -8.94
CA LEU A 77 3.34 6.16 -9.88
C LEU A 77 4.54 6.04 -10.81
N ASN A 78 4.83 4.83 -11.25
CA ASN A 78 5.80 4.60 -12.31
C ASN A 78 5.19 4.97 -13.67
N CYS A 79 5.79 5.94 -14.36
CA CYS A 79 5.34 6.40 -15.68
C CYS A 79 5.60 5.39 -16.81
N ASP A 80 6.56 4.48 -16.62
CA ASP A 80 6.95 3.47 -17.62
C ASP A 80 6.10 2.19 -17.54
N ASN A 81 5.14 2.12 -16.61
CA ASN A 81 4.33 0.94 -16.33
C ASN A 81 2.86 1.10 -16.74
#